data_AF-A0A4Q7CK76-F1
#
_entry.id   AF-A0A4Q7CK76-F1
#
_cell.length_a   1.000
_cell.length_b   1.000
_cell.length_c   1.000
_cell.angle_alpha   90.00
_cell.angle_beta   90.00
_cell.angle_gamma   90.00
#
_symmetry.space_group_name_H-M   'P 1'
#
loop_
_entity.id
_entity.type
_entity.pdbx_description
1 polymer ?
#
loop_
_entity_poly.entity_id
_entity_poly.type
_entity_poly.pdbx_seq_one_letter_code
_entity_poly.pdbx_strand_id
1 'polypeptide(L)'
;VPRLASNWRNRRSLGEFLTTHGIPGLAGIDTRALVRRLRTAGVMKGVLLAPDADLDAELGKLRNIHLPTDQIAQVSTRTAYPSPLGGRSVV
;
A
#
# COMPACT_ATOMS: atom_id res chain seq x y z
N VAL A 1 -6.06 -16.04 3.23
CA VAL A 1 -5.66 -15.66 1.85
C VAL A 1 -6.09 -16.77 0.91
N PRO A 2 -6.69 -16.47 -0.26
CA PRO A 2 -7.03 -17.51 -1.23
C PRO A 2 -5.76 -18.27 -1.65
N ARG A 3 -5.81 -19.61 -1.54
CA ARG A 3 -4.71 -20.51 -1.90
C ARG A 3 -4.47 -20.57 -3.41
N LEU A 4 -5.48 -20.25 -4.21
CA LEU A 4 -5.43 -20.24 -5.66
C LEU A 4 -6.16 -19.00 -6.17
N ALA A 5 -5.56 -18.32 -7.15
CA ALA A 5 -6.22 -17.28 -7.92
C ALA A 5 -6.94 -17.93 -9.12
N SER A 6 -8.28 -18.01 -9.04
CA SER A 6 -9.13 -18.62 -10.08
C SER A 6 -9.94 -17.54 -10.80
N ASN A 7 -9.40 -17.05 -11.90
CA ASN A 7 -10.07 -16.10 -12.80
C ASN A 7 -9.46 -16.25 -14.21
N TRP A 8 -10.27 -16.17 -15.25
CA TRP A 8 -9.81 -16.28 -16.65
C TRP A 8 -8.78 -15.19 -17.04
N ARG A 9 -8.79 -14.05 -16.35
CA ARG A 9 -7.82 -12.94 -16.53
C ARG A 9 -6.56 -13.09 -15.69
N ASN A 10 -6.48 -14.13 -14.87
CA ASN A 10 -5.37 -14.29 -13.94
C ASN A 10 -4.06 -14.46 -14.72
N ARG A 11 -3.06 -13.66 -14.35
CA ARG A 11 -1.70 -13.75 -14.92
C ARG A 11 -0.64 -14.17 -13.90
N ARG A 12 -0.88 -13.95 -12.60
CA ARG A 12 0.04 -14.25 -11.49
C ARG A 12 -0.71 -14.21 -10.16
N SER A 13 -0.20 -14.93 -9.16
CA SER A 13 -0.82 -14.88 -7.83
C SER A 13 -0.61 -13.52 -7.15
N LEU A 14 -1.48 -13.18 -6.19
CA LEU A 14 -1.31 -11.95 -5.40
C LEU A 14 0.01 -11.95 -4.62
N GLY A 15 0.41 -13.11 -4.08
CA GLY A 15 1.68 -13.27 -3.37
C GLY A 15 2.88 -12.96 -4.28
N GLU A 16 2.92 -13.56 -5.47
CA GLU A 16 3.96 -13.28 -6.48
C GLU A 16 4.01 -11.81 -6.86
N PHE A 17 2.85 -11.18 -7.07
CA PHE A 17 2.76 -9.76 -7.39
C PHE A 17 3.41 -8.91 -6.29
N LEU A 18 3.01 -9.13 -5.03
CA LEU A 18 3.52 -8.36 -3.90
C LEU A 18 5.03 -8.52 -3.71
N THR A 19 5.52 -9.77 -3.78
CA THR A 19 6.97 -10.06 -3.69
C THR A 19 7.77 -9.40 -4.82
N THR A 20 7.28 -9.46 -6.07
CA THR A 20 7.96 -8.86 -7.23
C THR A 20 8.09 -7.34 -7.10
N HIS A 21 7.11 -6.69 -6.49
CA HIS A 21 7.09 -5.24 -6.31
C HIS A 21 7.66 -4.77 -4.96
N GLY A 22 8.19 -5.69 -4.13
CA GLY A 22 8.74 -5.35 -2.81
C GLY A 22 7.70 -4.82 -1.83
N ILE A 23 6.43 -5.21 -1.98
CA ILE A 23 5.32 -4.72 -1.14
C ILE A 23 5.04 -5.74 -0.03
N PRO A 24 5.14 -5.37 1.26
CA PRO A 24 4.81 -6.27 2.35
C PRO A 24 3.29 -6.52 2.44
N GLY A 25 2.91 -7.74 2.80
CA GLY A 25 1.52 -8.15 2.99
C GLY A 25 1.33 -8.85 4.34
N LEU A 26 0.17 -8.60 4.97
CA LEU A 26 -0.22 -9.25 6.23
C LEU A 26 -1.61 -9.87 6.07
N ALA A 27 -1.77 -11.09 6.58
CA ALA A 27 -3.05 -11.80 6.52
C ALA A 27 -3.31 -12.62 7.79
N GLY A 28 -4.57 -12.97 8.03
CA GLY A 28 -4.99 -13.72 9.22
C GLY A 28 -5.24 -12.85 10.45
N ILE A 29 -5.23 -11.53 10.30
CA ILE A 29 -5.60 -10.60 11.37
C ILE A 29 -7.10 -10.30 11.37
N ASP A 30 -7.63 -9.91 12.53
CA ASP A 30 -8.98 -9.36 12.62
C ASP A 30 -9.00 -7.91 12.09
N THR A 31 -9.24 -7.78 10.78
CA THR A 31 -9.38 -6.47 10.12
C THR A 31 -10.60 -5.71 10.64
N ARG A 32 -11.63 -6.39 11.18
CA ARG A 32 -12.83 -5.74 11.72
C ARG A 32 -12.52 -5.05 13.05
N ALA A 33 -11.76 -5.71 13.93
CA ALA A 33 -11.25 -5.08 15.15
C ALA A 33 -10.34 -3.89 14.84
N LEU A 34 -9.45 -4.02 13.85
CA LEU A 34 -8.58 -2.94 13.39
C LEU A 34 -9.39 -1.73 12.90
N VAL A 35 -10.36 -1.96 12.01
CA VAL A 35 -11.23 -0.89 11.48
C VAL A 35 -12.05 -0.22 12.59
N ARG A 36 -12.55 -0.98 13.58
CA ARG A 36 -13.25 -0.42 14.74
C ARG A 36 -12.37 0.57 15.49
N ARG A 37 -11.10 0.21 15.75
CA ARG A 37 -10.12 1.08 16.44
C ARG A 37 -9.82 2.34 15.63
N LEU A 38 -9.59 2.21 14.32
CA LEU A 38 -9.35 3.35 13.42
C LEU A 38 -10.55 4.30 13.37
N ARG A 39 -11.77 3.78 13.37
CA ARG A 39 -12.98 4.62 13.35
C ARG A 39 -13.18 5.42 14.65
N THR A 40 -12.79 4.87 15.79
CA THR A 40 -12.92 5.56 17.10
C THR A 40 -11.78 6.53 17.37
N ALA A 41 -10.55 6.15 17.03
CA ALA A 41 -9.35 6.95 17.32
C ALA A 41 -8.97 7.93 16.20
N GLY A 42 -9.53 7.77 15.00
CA GLY A 42 -9.18 8.54 13.81
C GLY A 42 -7.97 7.97 13.07
N VAL A 43 -7.24 8.85 12.36
CA VAL A 43 -6.08 8.46 11.55
C VAL A 43 -4.90 8.13 12.48
N MET A 44 -4.31 6.96 12.29
CA MET A 44 -3.19 6.49 13.09
C MET A 44 -2.05 6.02 12.18
N LYS A 45 -0.80 6.34 12.55
CA LYS A 45 0.38 5.78 11.90
C LYS A 45 0.50 4.30 12.28
N GLY A 46 0.92 3.46 11.34
CA GLY A 46 1.15 2.04 11.57
C GLY A 46 2.34 1.54 10.75
N VAL A 47 2.98 0.48 11.23
CA VAL A 47 4.10 -0.18 10.56
C VAL A 47 3.92 -1.70 10.64
N LEU A 48 4.35 -2.40 9.60
CA LEU A 48 4.44 -3.86 9.60
C LEU A 48 5.85 -4.26 9.98
N LEU A 49 5.98 -5.09 11.02
CA LEU A 49 7.26 -5.52 11.56
C LEU A 49 7.50 -7.00 11.28
N ALA A 50 8.77 -7.34 11.05
CA ALA A 50 9.21 -8.73 11.04
C ALA A 50 9.20 -9.29 12.48
N PRO A 51 9.09 -10.62 12.67
CA PRO A 51 9.01 -11.23 13.99
C PRO A 51 10.21 -10.94 14.92
N ASP A 52 11.37 -10.66 14.34
CA ASP A 52 12.66 -10.40 14.99
C ASP A 52 12.97 -8.89 15.14
N ALA A 53 12.07 -8.00 14.71
CA ALA A 53 12.28 -6.57 14.81
C ALA A 53 12.16 -6.06 16.25
N ASP A 54 13.00 -5.10 16.62
CA ASP A 54 12.92 -4.39 17.90
C ASP A 54 11.72 -3.44 17.90
N LEU A 55 10.68 -3.82 18.65
CA LEU A 55 9.44 -3.06 18.73
C LEU A 55 9.65 -1.63 19.27
N ASP A 56 10.51 -1.45 20.26
CA ASP A 56 10.68 -0.15 20.91
C ASP A 56 11.43 0.82 20.00
N ALA A 57 12.47 0.32 19.33
CA ALA A 57 13.20 1.09 18.33
C ALA A 57 12.28 1.53 17.17
N GLU A 58 11.45 0.62 16.66
CA GLU A 58 10.54 0.91 15.54
C GLU A 58 9.37 1.82 15.92
N LEU A 59 8.83 1.69 17.14
CA LEU A 59 7.85 2.64 17.66
C LEU A 59 8.44 4.04 17.81
N GLY A 60 9.69 4.15 18.25
CA GLY A 60 10.43 5.41 18.28
C GLY A 60 10.52 6.06 16.91
N LYS A 61 10.89 5.29 15.88
CA LYS A 61 10.91 5.74 14.48
C LYS A 61 9.52 6.19 14.02
N LEU A 62 8.48 5.36 14.22
CA LEU A 62 7.12 5.64 13.74
C LEU A 62 6.55 6.95 14.31
N ARG A 63 6.83 7.25 15.58
CA ARG A 63 6.42 8.51 16.21
C ARG A 63 7.07 9.71 15.54
N ASN A 64 8.36 9.60 15.22
CA ASN A 64 9.18 10.67 14.65
C ASN A 64 9.06 10.82 13.12
N ILE A 65 8.49 9.82 12.42
CA ILE A 65 8.28 9.90 10.96
C ILE A 65 7.33 11.06 10.64
N HIS A 66 7.79 11.99 9.81
CA HIS A 66 6.94 12.98 9.17
C HIS A 66 6.50 12.41 7.83
N LEU A 67 5.18 12.29 7.64
CA LEU A 67 4.65 11.78 6.38
C LEU A 67 4.89 12.84 5.28
N PRO A 68 5.33 12.43 4.08
CA PRO A 68 5.46 13.34 2.96
C PRO A 68 4.14 14.05 2.65
N THR A 69 4.19 15.27 2.14
CA THR A 69 3.01 16.06 1.73
C THR A 69 2.99 16.37 0.23
N ASP A 70 3.97 15.85 -0.51
CA ASP A 70 4.26 16.13 -1.91
C ASP A 70 3.89 14.96 -2.85
N GLN A 71 2.90 14.13 -2.47
CA GLN A 71 2.53 12.92 -3.22
C GLN A 71 2.20 13.22 -4.68
N ILE A 72 1.58 14.38 -4.97
CA ILE A 72 1.25 14.80 -6.33
C ILE A 72 2.51 14.87 -7.18
N ALA A 73 3.57 15.52 -6.68
CA ALA A 73 4.83 15.65 -7.40
C ALA A 73 5.51 14.28 -7.57
N GLN A 74 5.42 13.40 -6.58
CA GLN A 74 6.05 12.06 -6.60
C GLN A 74 5.43 11.11 -7.63
N VAL A 75 4.13 11.22 -7.88
CA VAL A 75 3.41 10.31 -8.80
C VAL A 75 3.14 10.91 -10.18
N SER A 76 3.27 12.23 -10.33
CA SER A 76 3.02 12.92 -11.59
C SER A 76 4.05 12.55 -12.67
N THR A 77 3.60 12.47 -13.92
CA THR A 77 4.50 12.29 -15.05
C THR A 77 5.31 13.56 -15.28
N ARG A 78 6.63 13.42 -15.43
CA ARG A 78 7.55 14.55 -15.58
C ARG A 78 7.35 15.36 -16.87
N THR A 79 6.79 14.72 -17.89
CA THR A 79 6.58 15.31 -19.21
C THR A 79 5.19 14.96 -19.71
N ALA A 80 4.59 15.88 -20.48
CA ALA A 80 3.32 15.62 -21.15
C ALA A 80 3.49 14.46 -22.15
N TYR A 81 2.48 13.61 -22.23
CA TYR A 81 2.42 12.51 -23.20
C TYR A 81 0.97 12.39 -23.73
N PRO A 82 0.78 12.06 -25.02
CA PRO A 82 -0.55 11.82 -25.55
C PRO A 82 -1.11 10.50 -25.01
N SER A 83 -2.35 10.51 -24.54
CA SER A 83 -3.04 9.27 -24.17
C SER A 83 -3.26 8.41 -25.44
N PRO A 84 -2.93 7.11 -25.43
CA PRO A 84 -2.98 6.26 -26.62
C PRO A 84 -4.40 5.98 -27.14
N LEU A 85 -5.43 6.27 -26.36
CA LEU A 85 -6.82 6.21 -26.79
C LEU A 85 -7.16 7.52 -27.51
N GLY A 86 -6.95 7.53 -28.83
CA GLY A 86 -7.24 8.67 -29.70
C GLY A 86 -8.66 9.22 -29.49
N GLY A 87 -8.78 10.54 -29.48
CA GLY A 87 -10.01 11.25 -29.15
C GLY A 87 -9.83 12.76 -29.20
N ARG A 88 -10.69 13.49 -28.50
CA ARG A 88 -10.67 14.96 -28.45
C ARG A 88 -9.44 15.45 -27.69
N SER A 89 -8.84 16.53 -28.19
CA SER A 89 -7.83 17.27 -27.44
C SER A 89 -8.52 18.00 -26.29
N VAL A 90 -8.22 17.58 -25.06
CA VAL A 90 -8.58 18.31 -23.85
C VAL A 90 -7.32 19.04 -23.43
N VAL A 91 -7.36 20.37 -23.54
CA VAL A 91 -6.30 21.29 -23.10
C VAL A 91 -6.59 21.71 -21.66
#